data_AF-A0AAV2I458-F1
#
_entry.id   AF-A0AAV2I458-F1
#
_cell.length_a   1.000
_cell.length_b   1.000
_cell.length_c   1.000
_cell.angle_alpha   90.00
_cell.angle_beta   90.00
_cell.angle_gamma   90.00
#
_symmetry.space_group_name_H-M   'P 1'
#
loop_
_entity.id
_entity.type
_entity.pdbx_description
1 polymer ?
#
loop_
_entity_poly.entity_id
_entity_poly.type
_entity_poly.pdbx_seq_one_letter_code
_entity_poly.pdbx_strand_id
1 'polypeptide(L)'
;MIWQKHQFWSTATLLSTMFYAAYASSNVSSICNEPAEEGKSTTIVLALKAQQVESCDIIVTNSLHGPVARCSAIGNCSTTHPNLYDVALKIIPGQCFIEVTVFNITRAGLRPDQTVYFSARTTRQAEFDNYVCSPKIVLIAKSIQCSYVNVRDGLEMSCSTPRVFPSGHCHVSANFTLMSDTIIRTSASLLHDKILYFSVSCTLFINATSMGLGGHIIKATIYANVTGQVSDIDMYGTFTSKTFYLETPVVSLARCPKSIEEGKKVNCTCERGDTSFVNVSLGWYHPDNDERVADETYEFIAHLNQPAYYCQSQNNIGWTSKRVY
;
A
#
# COMPACT_ATOMS: atom_id res chain seq x y z
N MET A 1 24.82 33.43 92.91
CA MET A 1 23.36 33.19 92.84
C MET A 1 22.79 34.15 91.80
N ILE A 2 22.37 33.62 90.64
CA ILE A 2 21.36 34.15 89.68
C ILE A 2 21.61 35.58 89.15
N TRP A 3 22.33 35.76 88.04
CA TRP A 3 21.83 35.95 86.65
C TRP A 3 20.69 36.98 86.47
N GLN A 4 21.04 38.20 86.04
CA GLN A 4 20.19 39.07 85.22
C GLN A 4 21.06 39.91 84.29
N LYS A 5 21.01 39.62 83.00
CA LYS A 5 21.53 40.48 81.93
C LYS A 5 20.43 40.61 80.88
N HIS A 6 19.91 41.82 80.75
CA HIS A 6 18.99 42.21 79.69
C HIS A 6 19.65 42.00 78.32
N GLN A 7 19.03 41.18 77.46
CA GLN A 7 19.26 41.22 76.03
C GLN A 7 17.95 41.66 75.36
N PHE A 8 18.02 42.83 74.73
CA PHE A 8 17.10 43.26 73.69
C PHE A 8 17.22 42.29 72.50
N TRP A 9 16.15 41.59 72.16
CA TRP A 9 16.01 40.92 70.87
C TRP A 9 15.00 41.73 70.05
N SER A 10 15.49 42.42 69.02
CA SER A 10 14.62 42.96 67.97
C SER A 10 14.10 41.80 67.14
N THR A 11 12.79 41.61 67.13
CA THR A 11 12.09 40.74 66.18
C THR A 11 12.14 41.38 64.79
N ALA A 12 13.18 41.04 64.02
CA ALA A 12 13.18 41.24 62.58
C ALA A 12 12.49 40.03 61.94
N THR A 13 11.20 40.18 61.64
CA THR A 13 10.41 39.23 60.88
C THR A 13 10.92 39.21 59.43
N LEU A 14 11.89 38.34 59.15
CA LEU A 14 12.27 38.01 57.77
C LEU A 14 11.17 37.13 57.18
N LEU A 15 10.20 37.78 56.53
CA LEU A 15 9.32 37.17 55.53
C LEU A 15 10.21 36.74 54.35
N SER A 16 10.82 35.56 54.46
CA SER A 16 11.33 34.83 53.30
C SER A 16 10.11 34.36 52.51
N THR A 17 9.65 35.21 51.60
CA THR A 17 8.87 34.76 50.45
C THR A 17 9.76 33.82 49.65
N MET A 18 9.70 32.53 49.99
CA MET A 18 10.06 31.46 49.08
C MET A 18 9.14 31.59 47.87
N PHE A 19 9.56 32.40 46.90
CA PHE A 19 9.13 32.21 45.52
C PHE A 19 9.68 30.85 45.11
N TYR A 20 8.89 29.80 45.35
CA TYR A 20 8.93 28.61 44.54
C TYR A 20 8.68 29.07 43.10
N ALA A 21 9.75 29.35 42.36
CA ALA A 21 9.71 29.30 40.91
C ALA A 21 9.46 27.84 40.54
N ALA A 22 8.20 27.42 40.66
CA ALA A 22 7.72 26.20 40.03
C ALA A 22 7.86 26.45 38.53
N TYR A 23 8.98 25.99 37.96
CA TYR A 23 9.11 25.81 36.52
C TYR A 23 8.01 24.83 36.13
N ALA A 24 6.86 25.36 35.73
CA ALA A 24 5.81 24.57 35.12
C ALA A 24 6.34 24.11 33.77
N SER A 25 6.81 22.87 33.69
CA SER A 25 7.17 22.27 32.41
C SER A 25 5.90 22.14 31.57
N SER A 26 5.85 22.84 30.44
CA SER A 26 4.84 22.66 29.42
C SER A 26 5.09 21.31 28.73
N ASN A 27 4.15 20.37 28.88
CA ASN A 27 4.19 19.14 28.11
C ASN A 27 3.46 19.39 26.79
N VAL A 28 4.21 19.45 25.70
CA VAL A 28 3.64 19.57 24.35
C VAL A 28 3.58 18.21 23.71
N SER A 29 2.36 17.83 23.32
CA SER A 29 2.13 16.67 22.46
C SER A 29 1.68 17.19 21.10
N SER A 30 2.53 17.06 20.09
CA SER A 30 2.19 17.40 18.71
C SER A 30 1.80 16.14 17.95
N ILE A 31 0.68 16.17 17.23
CA ILE A 31 0.33 15.14 16.23
C ILE A 31 0.92 15.64 14.91
N CYS A 32 2.24 15.53 14.77
CA CYS A 32 2.98 16.01 13.61
C CYS A 32 3.35 14.93 12.59
N ASN A 33 2.91 13.69 12.84
CA ASN A 33 3.47 12.52 12.17
C ASN A 33 2.54 11.86 11.16
N GLU A 34 1.31 12.35 11.00
CA GLU A 34 0.42 11.82 9.97
C GLU A 34 0.85 12.32 8.59
N PRO A 35 1.11 11.40 7.64
CA PRO A 35 1.48 11.78 6.29
C PRO A 35 0.34 12.51 5.56
N ALA A 36 0.69 13.58 4.84
CA ALA A 36 -0.25 14.35 4.04
C ALA A 36 -0.22 13.89 2.58
N GLU A 37 -1.38 13.61 1.99
CA GLU A 37 -1.48 13.24 0.58
C GLU A 37 -1.34 14.46 -0.33
N GLU A 38 -0.43 14.39 -1.31
CA GLU A 38 -0.20 15.45 -2.28
C GLU A 38 -1.47 15.75 -3.11
N GLY A 39 -1.84 17.03 -3.18
CA GLY A 39 -3.05 17.56 -3.81
C GLY A 39 -4.25 17.63 -2.87
N LYS A 40 -4.17 17.09 -1.64
CA LYS A 40 -5.25 17.13 -0.65
C LYS A 40 -4.96 18.14 0.46
N SER A 41 -5.99 18.44 1.25
CA SER A 41 -5.84 19.19 2.50
C SER A 41 -5.38 18.27 3.63
N THR A 42 -4.53 18.76 4.53
CA THR A 42 -4.21 18.09 5.79
C THR A 42 -4.45 19.03 6.96
N THR A 43 -4.78 18.51 8.13
CA THR A 43 -4.91 19.31 9.36
C THR A 43 -3.85 18.90 10.34
N ILE A 44 -3.02 19.87 10.75
CA ILE A 44 -2.02 19.71 11.79
C ILE A 44 -2.62 20.22 13.08
N VAL A 45 -2.67 19.37 14.11
CA VAL A 45 -3.17 19.75 15.43
C VAL A 45 -2.00 19.81 16.41
N LEU A 46 -1.81 20.99 17.00
CA LEU A 46 -0.94 21.16 18.14
C LEU A 46 -1.74 21.36 19.40
N ALA A 47 -1.42 20.57 20.42
CA ALA A 47 -1.97 20.69 21.76
C ALA A 47 -0.91 21.20 22.72
N LEU A 48 -1.10 22.42 23.21
CA LEU A 48 -0.28 23.03 24.24
C LEU A 48 -0.98 22.83 25.59
N LYS A 49 -0.40 22.02 26.47
CA LYS A 49 -0.90 21.84 27.84
C LYS A 49 -0.12 22.74 28.78
N ALA A 50 -0.82 23.64 29.49
CA ALA A 50 -0.22 24.40 30.57
C ALA A 50 -1.21 24.53 31.73
N GLN A 51 -0.71 24.46 32.97
CA GLN A 51 -1.56 24.35 34.17
C GLN A 51 -2.58 25.50 34.32
N GLN A 52 -2.33 26.68 33.74
CA GLN A 52 -3.26 27.81 33.68
C GLN A 52 -3.03 28.63 32.40
N VAL A 53 -3.75 28.30 31.32
CA VAL A 53 -3.77 29.11 30.08
C VAL A 53 -4.93 30.10 30.16
N GLU A 54 -4.65 31.36 30.53
CA GLU A 54 -5.64 32.44 30.46
C GLU A 54 -5.62 33.17 29.12
N SER A 55 -4.46 33.17 28.45
CA SER A 55 -4.28 33.69 27.10
C SER A 55 -3.25 32.85 26.34
N CYS A 56 -3.44 32.76 25.02
CA CYS A 56 -2.64 31.96 24.11
C CYS A 56 -2.48 32.75 22.82
N ASP A 57 -1.26 33.22 22.55
CA ASP A 57 -0.91 33.84 21.28
C ASP A 57 -0.05 32.85 20.50
N ILE A 58 -0.54 32.45 19.33
CA ILE A 58 0.17 31.49 18.46
C ILE A 58 0.43 32.15 17.12
N ILE A 59 1.69 32.06 16.70
CA ILE A 59 2.12 32.45 15.37
C ILE A 59 2.53 31.18 14.64
N VAL A 60 1.89 30.95 13.50
CA VAL A 60 2.24 29.87 12.57
C VAL A 60 3.10 30.47 11.49
N THR A 61 4.32 29.97 11.34
CA THR A 61 5.23 30.39 10.28
C THR A 61 5.52 29.20 9.35
N ASN A 62 5.67 29.52 8.08
CA ASN A 62 6.16 28.62 7.05
C ASN A 62 7.55 29.11 6.62
N SER A 63 8.50 28.20 6.41
CA SER A 63 9.88 28.60 6.07
C SER A 63 10.01 29.39 4.77
N LEU A 64 9.08 29.21 3.82
CA LEU A 64 9.07 29.92 2.54
C LEU A 64 8.31 31.26 2.62
N HIS A 65 7.18 31.28 3.32
CA HIS A 65 6.26 32.43 3.33
C HIS A 65 6.38 33.31 4.58
N GLY A 66 7.19 32.93 5.57
CA GLY A 66 7.24 33.60 6.86
C GLY A 66 5.94 33.37 7.66
N PRO A 67 5.46 34.36 8.43
CA PRO A 67 4.20 34.24 9.18
C PRO A 67 2.98 34.04 8.27
N VAL A 68 2.35 32.87 8.37
CA VAL A 68 1.17 32.49 7.56
C VAL A 68 -0.13 32.63 8.32
N ALA A 69 -0.09 32.53 9.65
CA ALA A 69 -1.25 32.78 10.49
C ALA A 69 -0.88 33.27 11.89
N ARG A 70 -1.82 33.98 12.51
CA ARG A 70 -1.75 34.41 13.89
C ARG A 70 -3.10 34.21 14.56
N CYS A 71 -3.09 33.55 15.70
CA CYS A 71 -4.25 33.35 16.56
C CYS A 71 -3.97 33.94 17.94
N SER A 72 -5.00 34.50 18.57
CA SER A 72 -4.93 35.04 19.93
C SER A 72 -6.15 34.56 20.71
N ALA A 73 -6.01 34.31 22.01
CA ALA A 73 -7.14 33.90 22.84
C ALA A 73 -8.29 34.92 22.91
N ILE A 74 -7.98 36.20 22.67
CA ILE A 74 -8.94 37.31 22.77
C ILE A 74 -9.49 37.67 21.37
N GLY A 75 -8.89 37.15 20.29
CA GLY A 75 -9.23 37.49 18.92
C GLY A 75 -9.51 36.27 18.04
N ASN A 76 -10.01 36.52 16.84
CA ASN A 76 -10.10 35.46 15.84
C ASN A 76 -8.72 35.13 15.28
N CYS A 77 -8.55 33.92 14.77
CA CYS A 77 -7.41 33.60 13.93
C CYS A 77 -7.46 34.44 12.64
N SER A 78 -6.29 34.84 12.18
CA SER A 78 -6.11 35.50 10.89
C SER A 78 -5.02 34.79 10.11
N THR A 79 -5.22 34.63 8.80
CA THR A 79 -4.22 34.07 7.89
C THR A 79 -3.90 35.09 6.81
N THR A 80 -2.62 35.17 6.44
CA THR A 80 -2.14 35.99 5.33
C THR A 80 -2.36 35.33 3.97
N HIS A 81 -2.66 34.02 3.97
CA HIS A 81 -2.80 33.20 2.76
C HIS A 81 -4.04 32.28 2.86
N PRO A 82 -5.27 32.83 2.84
CA PRO A 82 -6.50 32.07 3.07
C PRO A 82 -6.79 30.99 2.02
N ASN A 83 -6.17 31.07 0.84
CA ASN A 83 -6.29 30.04 -0.20
C ASN A 83 -5.38 28.82 0.05
N LEU A 84 -4.41 28.95 0.96
CA LEU A 84 -3.40 27.93 1.26
C LEU A 84 -3.53 27.38 2.68
N TYR A 85 -4.06 28.18 3.61
CA TYR A 85 -4.19 27.81 5.01
C TYR A 85 -5.56 28.23 5.55
N ASP A 86 -6.11 27.39 6.41
CA ASP A 86 -7.18 27.74 7.36
C ASP A 86 -6.68 27.40 8.77
N VAL A 87 -7.02 28.25 9.73
CA VAL A 87 -6.51 28.11 11.10
C VAL A 87 -7.61 28.36 12.10
N ALA A 88 -7.78 27.41 13.00
CA ALA A 88 -8.70 27.49 14.11
C ALA A 88 -7.96 27.38 15.45
N LEU A 89 -8.40 28.19 16.41
CA LEU A 89 -7.91 28.14 17.79
C LEU A 89 -9.05 27.65 18.69
N LYS A 90 -8.78 26.62 19.48
CA LYS A 90 -9.70 26.08 20.47
C LYS A 90 -9.04 26.08 21.84
N ILE A 91 -9.62 26.84 22.77
CA ILE A 91 -9.14 26.93 24.14
C ILE A 91 -10.09 26.15 25.04
N ILE A 92 -9.53 25.24 25.84
CA ILE A 92 -10.25 24.59 26.93
C ILE A 92 -9.48 24.83 28.24
N PRO A 93 -10.11 24.72 29.42
CA PRO A 93 -9.41 24.93 30.68
C PRO A 93 -8.11 24.11 30.78
N GLY A 94 -6.98 24.82 30.90
CA GLY A 94 -5.63 24.22 31.00
C GLY A 94 -5.00 23.73 29.69
N GLN A 95 -5.65 23.91 28.53
CA GLN A 95 -5.09 23.50 27.24
C GLN A 95 -5.47 24.44 26.10
N CYS A 96 -4.51 24.72 25.22
CA CYS A 96 -4.69 25.49 24.01
C CYS A 96 -4.43 24.58 22.80
N PHE A 97 -5.43 24.42 21.94
CA PHE A 97 -5.32 23.67 20.70
C PHE A 97 -5.31 24.63 19.53
N ILE A 98 -4.33 24.48 18.64
CA ILE A 98 -4.37 25.11 17.33
C ILE A 98 -4.49 24.02 16.27
N GLU A 99 -5.45 24.21 15.39
CA GLU A 99 -5.68 23.37 14.22
C GLU A 99 -5.31 24.20 13.00
N VAL A 100 -4.29 23.76 12.26
CA VAL A 100 -3.84 24.39 11.02
C VAL A 100 -4.18 23.45 9.88
N THR A 101 -5.18 23.79 9.10
CA THR A 101 -5.49 23.10 7.86
C THR A 101 -4.67 23.72 6.73
N VAL A 102 -3.84 22.92 6.08
CA VAL A 102 -3.09 23.31 4.88
C VAL A 102 -3.81 22.75 3.67
N PHE A 103 -4.22 23.60 2.73
CA PHE A 103 -4.91 23.20 1.52
C PHE A 103 -3.95 22.86 0.38
N ASN A 104 -4.34 21.91 -0.45
CA ASN A 104 -3.65 21.54 -1.69
C ASN A 104 -2.14 21.39 -1.50
N ILE A 105 -1.76 20.51 -0.57
CA ILE A 105 -0.36 20.26 -0.27
C ILE A 105 0.34 19.76 -1.53
N THR A 106 1.41 20.43 -1.96
CA THR A 106 2.23 19.97 -3.08
C THR A 106 3.67 19.85 -2.63
N ARG A 107 4.46 18.99 -3.27
CA ARG A 107 5.90 18.89 -2.97
C ARG A 107 6.69 20.07 -3.54
N ALA A 108 6.16 20.71 -4.58
CA ALA A 108 6.69 21.99 -5.05
C ALA A 108 6.41 23.13 -4.05
N GLY A 109 5.28 23.04 -3.34
CA GLY A 109 4.82 23.99 -2.33
C GLY A 109 5.23 23.64 -0.89
N LEU A 110 5.73 22.43 -0.61
CA LEU A 110 6.34 21.96 0.63
C LEU A 110 7.65 21.25 0.25
N ARG A 111 8.72 22.01 0.08
CA ARG A 111 10.07 21.46 0.00
C ARG A 111 10.42 20.74 1.32
N PRO A 112 11.45 19.86 1.36
CA PRO A 112 11.91 19.21 2.61
C PRO A 112 12.30 20.18 3.74
N ASP A 113 12.45 21.47 3.45
CA ASP A 113 12.73 22.57 4.38
C ASP A 113 11.46 23.32 4.83
N GLN A 114 10.25 22.93 4.38
CA GLN A 114 8.97 23.50 4.80
C GLN A 114 8.46 22.89 6.09
N THR A 115 9.24 23.15 7.12
CA THR A 115 8.81 23.07 8.50
C THR A 115 7.76 24.14 8.77
N VAL A 116 6.61 23.73 9.27
CA VAL A 116 5.69 24.65 9.93
C VAL A 116 6.24 24.87 11.33
N TYR A 117 6.66 26.09 11.62
CA TYR A 117 7.05 26.46 12.97
C TYR A 117 5.87 27.07 13.68
N PHE A 118 5.72 26.69 14.93
CA PHE A 118 4.70 27.23 15.81
C PHE A 118 5.43 27.93 16.94
N SER A 119 5.16 29.22 17.06
CA SER A 119 5.67 30.02 18.14
C SER A 119 4.50 30.35 19.04
N ALA A 120 4.52 29.86 20.29
CA ALA A 120 3.43 30.07 21.23
C ALA A 120 3.89 30.87 22.44
N ARG A 121 3.07 31.85 22.86
CA ARG A 121 3.26 32.61 24.09
C ARG A 121 2.06 32.41 25.00
N THR A 122 2.34 32.06 26.26
CA THR A 122 1.33 31.98 27.33
C THR A 122 1.46 33.17 28.25
N THR A 123 0.39 33.53 28.97
CA THR A 123 0.39 34.68 29.89
C THR A 123 1.48 34.61 30.97
N ARG A 124 2.03 33.42 31.26
CA ARG A 124 3.06 33.19 32.29
C ARG A 124 4.49 33.05 31.74
N GLN A 125 4.67 32.72 30.48
CA GLN A 125 5.99 32.69 29.84
C GLN A 125 6.15 33.90 28.92
N ALA A 126 7.08 34.78 29.26
CA ALA A 126 7.42 35.92 28.40
C ALA A 126 8.15 35.48 27.11
N GLU A 127 8.68 34.26 27.07
CA GLU A 127 9.41 33.68 25.95
C GLU A 127 8.53 32.77 25.09
N PHE A 128 8.83 32.73 23.80
CA PHE A 128 8.15 31.87 22.84
C PHE A 128 8.82 30.50 22.79
N ASP A 129 8.05 29.45 23.05
CA ASP A 129 8.47 28.09 22.73
C ASP A 129 8.24 27.84 21.24
N ASN A 130 9.27 27.36 20.54
CA ASN A 130 9.22 27.05 19.12
C ASN A 130 9.05 25.54 18.90
N TYR A 131 7.98 25.16 18.23
CA TYR A 131 7.70 23.78 17.84
C TYR A 131 7.81 23.61 16.34
N VAL A 132 8.43 22.52 15.92
CA VAL A 132 8.71 22.18 14.52
C VAL A 132 7.79 21.04 14.12
N CYS A 133 7.01 21.24 13.07
CA CYS A 133 6.18 20.21 12.47
C CYS A 133 6.52 20.08 10.99
N SER A 134 6.92 18.87 10.58
CA SER A 134 7.31 18.57 9.21
C SER A 134 6.52 17.36 8.74
N PRO A 135 5.26 17.54 8.27
CA PRO A 135 4.44 16.42 7.83
C PRO A 135 5.14 15.70 6.66
N LYS A 136 5.16 14.37 6.70
CA LYS A 136 5.65 13.58 5.58
C LYS A 136 4.66 13.69 4.42
N ILE A 137 5.12 14.00 3.22
CA ILE A 137 4.25 14.03 2.04
C ILE A 137 4.23 12.65 1.41
N VAL A 138 3.04 12.16 1.09
CA VAL A 138 2.80 10.91 0.39
C VAL A 138 2.07 11.20 -0.92
N LEU A 139 2.44 10.48 -1.98
CA LEU A 139 1.61 10.41 -3.17
C LEU A 139 1.22 8.96 -3.42
N ILE A 140 -0.08 8.70 -3.32
CA ILE A 140 -0.69 7.39 -3.52
C ILE A 140 -0.96 7.19 -5.02
N ALA A 141 -0.75 5.96 -5.50
CA ALA A 141 -1.10 5.60 -6.88
C ALA A 141 -2.60 5.85 -7.13
N LYS A 142 -2.96 6.44 -8.28
CA LYS A 142 -4.39 6.64 -8.60
C LYS A 142 -5.02 5.44 -9.29
N SER A 143 -4.22 4.71 -10.06
CA SER A 143 -4.67 3.59 -10.87
C SER A 143 -3.51 2.65 -11.14
N ILE A 144 -3.76 1.35 -11.05
CA ILE A 144 -2.76 0.34 -11.39
C ILE A 144 -3.16 -0.30 -12.71
N GLN A 145 -2.24 -0.29 -13.66
CA GLN A 145 -2.41 -0.97 -14.94
C GLN A 145 -1.73 -2.33 -14.86
N CYS A 146 -2.51 -3.40 -14.98
CA CYS A 146 -1.99 -4.77 -15.02
C CYS A 146 -2.31 -5.44 -16.37
N SER A 147 -1.29 -6.04 -16.95
CA SER A 147 -1.40 -6.99 -18.06
C SER A 147 -1.01 -8.38 -17.58
N TYR A 148 -1.52 -9.41 -18.23
CA TYR A 148 -1.13 -10.78 -17.97
C TYR A 148 -1.00 -11.54 -19.26
N VAL A 149 -0.11 -12.53 -19.25
CA VAL A 149 0.13 -13.43 -20.36
C VAL A 149 0.27 -14.86 -19.83
N ASN A 150 -0.38 -15.79 -20.51
CA ASN A 150 -0.16 -17.22 -20.27
C ASN A 150 1.22 -17.56 -20.85
N VAL A 151 2.13 -18.01 -20.00
CA VAL A 151 3.48 -18.46 -20.35
C VAL A 151 3.54 -19.98 -20.23
N ARG A 152 4.62 -20.59 -20.74
CA ARG A 152 4.73 -22.05 -20.83
C ARG A 152 4.44 -22.78 -19.54
N ASP A 153 4.93 -22.24 -18.43
CA ASP A 153 4.87 -22.90 -17.12
C ASP A 153 3.91 -22.22 -16.15
N GLY A 154 3.04 -21.31 -16.63
CA GLY A 154 2.06 -20.65 -15.78
C GLY A 154 1.58 -19.30 -16.26
N LEU A 155 1.45 -18.36 -15.34
CA LEU A 155 0.91 -17.02 -15.56
C LEU A 155 1.96 -15.98 -15.20
N GLU A 156 2.24 -15.07 -16.13
CA GLU A 156 3.02 -13.87 -15.85
C GLU A 156 2.07 -12.66 -15.81
N MET A 157 2.01 -11.99 -14.67
CA MET A 157 1.26 -10.76 -14.47
C MET A 157 2.23 -9.60 -14.24
N SER A 158 2.11 -8.55 -15.03
CA SER A 158 2.90 -7.33 -14.88
C SER A 158 1.98 -6.15 -14.57
N CYS A 159 2.22 -5.51 -13.44
CA CYS A 159 1.47 -4.35 -12.96
C CYS A 159 2.38 -3.13 -12.89
N SER A 160 1.85 -1.95 -13.22
CA SER A 160 2.59 -0.72 -13.09
C SER A 160 1.70 0.48 -12.76
N THR A 161 2.30 1.47 -12.12
CA THR A 161 1.70 2.78 -11.92
C THR A 161 2.79 3.85 -11.92
N PRO A 162 2.56 5.00 -12.58
CA PRO A 162 3.43 6.14 -12.43
C PRO A 162 3.16 6.85 -11.10
N ARG A 163 4.11 7.69 -10.67
CA ARG A 163 3.96 8.71 -9.62
C ARG A 163 3.57 8.19 -8.23
N VAL A 164 4.48 7.43 -7.62
CA VAL A 164 4.42 7.06 -6.20
C VAL A 164 5.55 7.76 -5.44
N PHE A 165 5.31 8.17 -4.19
CA PHE A 165 6.28 8.86 -3.32
C PHE A 165 5.94 8.61 -1.83
N PRO A 166 6.92 8.47 -0.91
CA PRO A 166 8.37 8.70 -1.05
C PRO A 166 9.17 7.53 -1.59
N SER A 167 8.65 6.32 -1.50
CA SER A 167 9.20 5.15 -2.18
C SER A 167 8.03 4.25 -2.55
N GLY A 168 8.12 3.60 -3.70
CA GLY A 168 7.02 2.79 -4.21
C GLY A 168 7.30 1.31 -4.06
N HIS A 169 6.39 0.60 -3.42
CA HIS A 169 6.49 -0.84 -3.18
C HIS A 169 5.27 -1.56 -3.72
N CYS A 170 5.43 -2.87 -3.92
CA CYS A 170 4.39 -3.72 -4.43
C CYS A 170 4.19 -4.91 -3.51
N HIS A 171 2.93 -5.20 -3.23
CA HIS A 171 2.50 -6.36 -2.48
C HIS A 171 1.49 -7.14 -3.32
N VAL A 172 1.69 -8.44 -3.42
CA VAL A 172 0.79 -9.34 -4.14
C VAL A 172 0.20 -10.32 -3.14
N SER A 173 -1.12 -10.49 -3.20
CA SER A 173 -1.83 -11.54 -2.49
C SER A 173 -2.75 -12.30 -3.43
N ALA A 174 -3.01 -13.55 -3.10
CA ALA A 174 -3.92 -14.41 -3.87
C ALA A 174 -4.77 -15.24 -2.93
N ASN A 175 -5.87 -15.80 -3.44
CA ASN A 175 -6.71 -16.76 -2.70
C ASN A 175 -6.10 -18.18 -2.64
N PHE A 176 -4.85 -18.34 -3.06
CA PHE A 176 -4.04 -19.55 -2.97
C PHE A 176 -2.64 -19.18 -2.47
N THR A 177 -1.87 -20.18 -2.03
CA THR A 177 -0.52 -19.97 -1.50
C THR A 177 0.45 -19.63 -2.63
N LEU A 178 0.96 -18.40 -2.64
CA LEU A 178 2.05 -17.99 -3.52
C LEU A 178 3.35 -18.65 -3.04
N MET A 179 4.01 -19.43 -3.90
CA MET A 179 5.31 -20.03 -3.58
C MET A 179 6.42 -18.97 -3.60
N SER A 180 7.51 -19.24 -2.87
CA SER A 180 8.66 -18.36 -2.66
C SER A 180 9.37 -17.90 -3.94
N ASP A 181 9.16 -18.59 -5.06
CA ASP A 181 9.76 -18.28 -6.37
C ASP A 181 9.07 -17.09 -7.08
N THR A 182 8.16 -16.40 -6.39
CA THR A 182 7.53 -15.16 -6.84
C THR A 182 8.58 -14.04 -6.95
N ILE A 183 9.09 -13.80 -8.15
CA ILE A 183 10.07 -12.72 -8.40
C ILE A 183 9.36 -11.38 -8.54
N ILE A 184 9.21 -10.63 -7.45
CA ILE A 184 8.71 -9.24 -7.49
C ILE A 184 9.86 -8.31 -7.91
N ARG A 185 9.96 -8.00 -9.20
CA ARG A 185 10.89 -6.97 -9.68
C ARG A 185 10.28 -5.60 -9.51
N THR A 186 10.70 -4.89 -8.47
CA THR A 186 10.35 -3.47 -8.30
C THR A 186 11.39 -2.61 -9.01
N SER A 187 10.98 -1.92 -10.07
CA SER A 187 11.80 -0.84 -10.63
C SER A 187 11.18 0.49 -10.21
N ALA A 188 12.05 1.44 -9.88
CA ALA A 188 11.67 2.76 -9.41
C ALA A 188 12.55 3.76 -10.15
N SER A 189 12.02 4.38 -11.20
CA SER A 189 12.76 5.35 -12.01
C SER A 189 12.31 6.78 -11.68
N LEU A 190 13.27 7.70 -11.68
CA LEU A 190 13.01 9.12 -11.48
C LEU A 190 12.31 9.67 -12.72
N LEU A 191 11.07 10.18 -12.56
CA LEU A 191 10.33 10.77 -13.69
C LEU A 191 10.77 12.22 -14.01
N HIS A 192 11.41 12.93 -13.08
CA HIS A 192 11.83 14.32 -13.26
C HIS A 192 12.98 14.73 -12.32
N ASP A 193 14.02 15.39 -12.85
CA ASP A 193 15.19 15.85 -12.08
C ASP A 193 14.86 16.88 -10.99
N LYS A 194 13.69 17.53 -11.07
CA LYS A 194 13.22 18.52 -10.08
C LYS A 194 12.25 17.96 -9.05
N ILE A 195 11.60 16.83 -9.35
CA ILE A 195 10.56 16.25 -8.50
C ILE A 195 10.68 14.72 -8.54
N LEU A 196 11.17 14.15 -7.43
CA LEU A 196 11.45 12.71 -7.30
C LEU A 196 10.12 11.92 -7.24
N TYR A 197 9.53 11.58 -8.37
CA TYR A 197 8.46 10.57 -8.44
C TYR A 197 9.06 9.23 -8.83
N PHE A 198 8.52 8.15 -8.28
CA PHE A 198 8.86 6.80 -8.69
C PHE A 198 7.76 6.26 -9.60
N SER A 199 8.15 5.73 -10.76
CA SER A 199 7.32 4.79 -11.49
C SER A 199 7.53 3.41 -10.89
N VAL A 200 6.47 2.75 -10.42
CA VAL A 200 6.56 1.42 -9.82
C VAL A 200 6.07 0.41 -10.83
N SER A 201 6.89 -0.59 -11.12
CA SER A 201 6.48 -1.79 -11.83
C SER A 201 6.66 -2.99 -10.92
N CYS A 202 5.78 -3.97 -10.98
CA CYS A 202 5.99 -5.28 -10.40
C CYS A 202 5.50 -6.36 -11.35
N THR A 203 6.38 -7.32 -11.60
CA THR A 203 6.07 -8.54 -12.32
C THR A 203 5.92 -9.67 -11.33
N LEU A 204 4.97 -10.55 -11.58
CA LEU A 204 4.64 -11.72 -10.80
C LEU A 204 4.60 -12.90 -11.78
N PHE A 205 5.40 -13.93 -11.51
CA PHE A 205 5.29 -15.21 -12.18
C PHE A 205 4.68 -16.23 -11.22
N ILE A 206 3.61 -16.89 -11.64
CA ILE A 206 2.95 -17.93 -10.87
C ILE A 206 3.00 -19.22 -11.68
N ASN A 207 3.54 -20.27 -11.07
CA ASN A 207 3.58 -21.59 -11.69
C ASN A 207 2.16 -22.19 -11.74
N ALA A 208 1.79 -22.75 -12.89
CA ALA A 208 0.51 -23.41 -13.10
C ALA A 208 0.22 -24.50 -12.04
N THR A 209 1.26 -25.22 -11.60
CA THR A 209 1.15 -26.28 -10.58
C THR A 209 0.74 -25.76 -9.20
N SER A 210 1.03 -24.49 -8.88
CA SER A 210 0.71 -23.87 -7.59
C SER A 210 -0.72 -23.36 -7.47
N MET A 211 -1.39 -23.12 -8.60
CA MET A 211 -2.73 -22.54 -8.61
C MET A 211 -3.81 -23.61 -8.42
N GLY A 212 -3.63 -24.83 -8.93
CA GLY A 212 -4.70 -25.83 -8.96
C GLY A 212 -5.85 -25.43 -9.91
N LEU A 213 -6.81 -26.32 -10.13
CA LEU A 213 -7.94 -26.07 -11.03
C LEU A 213 -8.97 -25.11 -10.40
N GLY A 214 -9.65 -24.33 -11.24
CA GLY A 214 -10.75 -23.45 -10.85
C GLY A 214 -10.44 -21.95 -10.95
N GLY A 215 -11.27 -21.16 -10.27
CA GLY A 215 -11.20 -19.70 -10.27
C GLY A 215 -10.25 -19.15 -9.21
N HIS A 216 -9.28 -18.35 -9.65
CA HIS A 216 -8.24 -17.75 -8.83
C HIS A 216 -8.31 -16.24 -8.90
N ILE A 217 -8.14 -15.58 -7.75
CA ILE A 217 -8.13 -14.13 -7.66
C ILE A 217 -6.75 -13.70 -7.19
N ILE A 218 -6.08 -12.91 -8.02
CA ILE A 218 -4.79 -12.31 -7.70
C ILE A 218 -5.03 -10.81 -7.50
N LYS A 219 -4.58 -10.30 -6.36
CA LYS A 219 -4.63 -8.89 -5.98
C LYS A 219 -3.23 -8.32 -5.98
N ALA A 220 -3.00 -7.31 -6.79
CA ALA A 220 -1.78 -6.50 -6.77
C ALA A 220 -2.07 -5.18 -6.08
N THR A 221 -1.29 -4.86 -5.05
CA THR A 221 -1.36 -3.62 -4.30
C THR A 221 -0.05 -2.87 -4.49
N ILE A 222 -0.10 -1.66 -5.03
CA ILE A 222 1.05 -0.74 -5.07
C ILE A 222 0.81 0.35 -4.04
N TYR A 223 1.79 0.58 -3.17
CA TYR A 223 1.67 1.49 -2.05
C TYR A 223 2.92 2.34 -1.87
N ALA A 224 2.75 3.49 -1.22
CA ALA A 224 3.85 4.34 -0.79
C ALA A 224 4.41 3.82 0.55
N ASN A 225 5.70 3.49 0.59
CA ASN A 225 6.38 3.09 1.81
C ASN A 225 6.90 4.34 2.54
N VAL A 226 6.22 4.69 3.64
CA VAL A 226 6.41 5.93 4.41
C VAL A 226 7.09 5.64 5.75
N THR A 227 6.76 4.50 6.35
CA THR A 227 7.24 4.08 7.68
C THR A 227 8.09 2.81 7.64
N GLY A 228 8.02 2.03 6.56
CA GLY A 228 8.67 0.71 6.46
C GLY A 228 7.82 -0.42 7.06
N GLN A 229 6.61 -0.13 7.54
CA GLN A 229 5.75 -1.11 8.19
C GLN A 229 4.68 -1.66 7.24
N VAL A 230 4.16 -2.85 7.55
CA VAL A 230 3.10 -3.51 6.76
C VAL A 230 1.82 -2.67 6.73
N SER A 231 1.56 -1.88 7.76
CA SER A 231 0.40 -0.99 7.84
C SER A 231 0.37 0.08 6.73
N ASP A 232 1.52 0.40 6.11
CA ASP A 232 1.58 1.29 4.95
C ASP A 232 0.79 0.72 3.75
N ILE A 233 0.64 -0.61 3.65
CA ILE A 233 -0.14 -1.27 2.60
C ILE A 233 -1.62 -0.90 2.73
N ASP A 234 -2.13 -0.89 3.97
CA ASP A 234 -3.56 -0.63 4.22
C ASP A 234 -3.88 0.87 4.17
N MET A 235 -2.95 1.73 4.61
CA MET A 235 -3.16 3.18 4.64
C MET A 235 -2.90 3.86 3.29
N TYR A 236 -1.89 3.43 2.56
CA TYR A 236 -1.39 4.11 1.35
C TYR A 236 -1.38 3.21 0.12
N GLY A 237 -2.07 2.06 0.18
CA GLY A 237 -2.17 1.12 -0.92
C GLY A 237 -3.32 1.41 -1.85
N THR A 238 -3.03 1.34 -3.14
CA THR A 238 -4.04 1.16 -4.19
C THR A 238 -3.95 -0.26 -4.67
N PHE A 239 -5.09 -0.89 -4.94
CA PHE A 239 -5.11 -2.27 -5.38
C PHE A 239 -5.93 -2.43 -6.66
N THR A 240 -5.57 -3.47 -7.41
CA THR A 240 -6.38 -4.02 -8.48
C THR A 240 -6.38 -5.53 -8.34
N SER A 241 -7.49 -6.16 -8.70
CA SER A 241 -7.60 -7.61 -8.74
C SER A 241 -7.89 -8.10 -10.15
N LYS A 242 -7.44 -9.31 -10.42
CA LYS A 242 -7.78 -10.04 -11.65
C LYS A 242 -8.18 -11.46 -11.27
N THR A 243 -9.25 -11.92 -11.91
CA THR A 243 -9.75 -13.28 -11.77
C THR A 243 -9.31 -14.08 -12.98
N PHE A 244 -8.79 -15.27 -12.73
CA PHE A 244 -8.31 -16.21 -13.73
C PHE A 244 -8.99 -17.54 -13.52
N TYR A 245 -9.22 -18.28 -14.59
CA TYR A 245 -9.80 -19.62 -14.52
C TYR A 245 -8.79 -20.60 -15.11
N LEU A 246 -8.38 -21.55 -14.29
CA LEU A 246 -7.58 -22.69 -14.72
C LEU A 246 -8.49 -23.89 -14.94
N GLU A 247 -8.61 -24.27 -16.18
CA GLU A 247 -9.38 -25.43 -16.60
C GLU A 247 -8.44 -26.51 -17.15
N THR A 248 -8.86 -27.77 -17.04
CA THR A 248 -8.16 -28.83 -17.73
C THR A 248 -8.35 -28.64 -19.24
N PRO A 249 -7.32 -28.95 -20.04
CA PRO A 249 -7.43 -28.72 -21.46
C PRO A 249 -8.50 -29.66 -22.03
N VAL A 250 -9.44 -29.13 -22.79
CA VAL A 250 -10.52 -29.92 -23.38
C VAL A 250 -9.97 -30.72 -24.56
N VAL A 251 -10.37 -31.99 -24.64
CA VAL A 251 -10.06 -32.86 -25.77
C VAL A 251 -11.34 -33.19 -26.55
N SER A 252 -11.27 -33.13 -27.87
CA SER A 252 -12.32 -33.58 -28.79
C SER A 252 -11.78 -34.62 -29.75
N LEU A 253 -12.66 -35.52 -30.17
CA LEU A 253 -12.35 -36.53 -31.17
C LEU A 253 -13.00 -36.09 -32.48
N ALA A 254 -12.19 -35.94 -33.51
CA ALA A 254 -12.63 -35.66 -34.87
C ALA A 254 -12.35 -36.85 -35.76
N ARG A 255 -13.21 -37.04 -36.78
CA ARG A 255 -13.12 -38.15 -37.75
C ARG A 255 -13.15 -39.55 -37.13
N CYS A 256 -13.59 -39.68 -35.88
CA CYS A 256 -13.84 -40.96 -35.22
C CYS A 256 -15.29 -41.40 -35.42
N PRO A 257 -15.57 -42.43 -36.23
CA PRO A 257 -16.92 -42.94 -36.41
C PRO A 257 -17.43 -43.58 -35.11
N LYS A 258 -18.75 -43.51 -34.85
CA LYS A 258 -19.36 -44.17 -33.68
C LYS A 258 -19.53 -45.69 -33.86
N SER A 259 -19.40 -46.18 -35.08
CA SER A 259 -19.58 -47.59 -35.45
C SER A 259 -18.74 -47.88 -36.70
N ILE A 260 -17.97 -48.96 -36.68
CA ILE A 260 -17.03 -49.35 -37.74
C ILE A 260 -17.22 -50.85 -38.03
N GLU A 261 -17.15 -51.23 -39.31
CA GLU A 261 -17.13 -52.64 -39.73
C GLU A 261 -15.74 -53.26 -39.51
N GLU A 262 -15.69 -54.53 -39.12
CA GLU A 262 -14.45 -55.26 -38.95
C GLU A 262 -13.57 -55.23 -40.23
N GLY A 263 -12.27 -55.02 -40.06
CA GLY A 263 -11.30 -54.92 -41.15
C GLY A 263 -11.26 -53.57 -41.86
N LYS A 264 -12.13 -52.60 -41.51
CA LYS A 264 -12.03 -51.24 -42.05
C LYS A 264 -10.93 -50.44 -41.37
N LYS A 265 -10.27 -49.61 -42.18
CA LYS A 265 -9.25 -48.66 -41.74
C LYS A 265 -9.93 -47.40 -41.20
N VAL A 266 -9.54 -46.97 -40.01
CA VAL A 266 -10.09 -45.81 -39.32
C VAL A 266 -8.98 -44.82 -39.07
N ASN A 267 -9.28 -43.55 -39.30
CA ASN A 267 -8.35 -42.45 -39.04
C ASN A 267 -9.03 -41.47 -38.08
N CYS A 268 -8.57 -41.51 -36.84
CA CYS A 268 -9.08 -40.70 -35.74
C CYS A 268 -8.13 -39.53 -35.48
N THR A 269 -8.66 -38.32 -35.46
CA THR A 269 -7.91 -37.13 -35.10
C THR A 269 -8.30 -36.70 -33.69
N CYS A 270 -7.28 -36.46 -32.87
CA CYS A 270 -7.45 -35.84 -31.58
C CYS A 270 -7.23 -34.34 -31.71
N GLU A 271 -8.26 -33.59 -31.37
CA GLU A 271 -8.25 -32.14 -31.49
C GLU A 271 -8.23 -31.50 -30.10
N ARG A 272 -7.50 -30.39 -30.01
CA ARG A 272 -7.61 -29.49 -28.87
C ARG A 272 -8.97 -28.81 -28.95
N GLY A 273 -9.73 -28.84 -27.86
CA GLY A 273 -10.88 -27.94 -27.71
C GLY A 273 -10.43 -26.48 -27.57
N ASP A 274 -11.39 -25.56 -27.57
CA ASP A 274 -11.15 -24.14 -27.28
C ASP A 274 -10.52 -23.99 -25.89
N THR A 275 -9.21 -23.82 -25.85
CA THR A 275 -8.46 -23.65 -24.62
C THR A 275 -7.50 -22.48 -24.79
N SER A 276 -7.53 -21.58 -23.83
CA SER A 276 -6.71 -20.36 -23.78
C SER A 276 -5.24 -20.63 -23.40
N PHE A 277 -4.83 -21.89 -23.28
CA PHE A 277 -3.49 -22.27 -22.85
C PHE A 277 -2.54 -22.51 -24.02
N VAL A 278 -1.42 -21.80 -23.95
CA VAL A 278 -0.25 -22.02 -24.80
C VAL A 278 0.50 -23.20 -24.18
N ASN A 279 0.66 -24.32 -24.90
CA ASN A 279 1.37 -25.56 -24.50
C ASN A 279 0.51 -26.66 -23.83
N VAL A 280 -0.32 -27.30 -24.65
CA VAL A 280 -0.97 -28.58 -24.32
C VAL A 280 -0.37 -29.66 -25.21
N SER A 281 0.12 -30.75 -24.63
CA SER A 281 0.49 -31.95 -25.40
C SER A 281 -0.74 -32.79 -25.68
N LEU A 282 -0.91 -33.21 -26.92
CA LEU A 282 -1.96 -34.12 -27.38
C LEU A 282 -1.33 -35.44 -27.78
N GLY A 283 -1.95 -36.54 -27.41
CA GLY A 283 -1.44 -37.87 -27.74
C GLY A 283 -2.53 -38.93 -27.69
N TRP A 284 -2.31 -39.99 -28.47
CA TRP A 284 -3.05 -41.23 -28.36
C TRP A 284 -2.28 -42.21 -27.50
N TYR A 285 -2.99 -42.89 -26.61
CA TYR A 285 -2.40 -43.78 -25.62
C TYR A 285 -3.09 -45.13 -25.61
N HIS A 286 -2.30 -46.17 -25.39
CA HIS A 286 -2.77 -47.53 -25.23
C HIS A 286 -3.34 -47.72 -23.81
N PRO A 287 -4.51 -48.38 -23.64
CA PRO A 287 -5.21 -48.41 -22.35
C PRO A 287 -4.55 -49.25 -21.26
N ASP A 288 -3.71 -50.22 -21.64
CA ASP A 288 -3.13 -51.16 -20.67
C ASP A 288 -1.81 -50.68 -20.03
N ASN A 289 -1.04 -49.86 -20.75
CA ASN A 289 0.31 -49.47 -20.33
C ASN A 289 0.57 -47.95 -20.40
N ASP A 290 -0.43 -47.16 -20.79
CA ASP A 290 -0.33 -45.71 -21.01
C ASP A 290 0.83 -45.32 -21.94
N GLU A 291 1.22 -46.23 -22.85
CA GLU A 291 2.23 -45.93 -23.84
C GLU A 291 1.63 -45.08 -24.96
N ARG A 292 2.34 -44.00 -25.31
CA ARG A 292 1.93 -43.11 -26.38
C ARG A 292 2.13 -43.79 -27.73
N VAL A 293 1.03 -44.01 -28.47
CA VAL A 293 1.03 -44.67 -29.78
C VAL A 293 1.01 -43.71 -30.97
N ALA A 294 0.54 -42.48 -30.76
CA ALA A 294 0.58 -41.42 -31.77
C ALA A 294 0.48 -40.02 -31.14
N ASP A 295 0.73 -39.00 -31.95
CA ASP A 295 0.55 -37.59 -31.59
C ASP A 295 -0.91 -37.18 -31.79
N GLU A 296 -1.22 -36.38 -32.83
CA GLU A 296 -2.56 -35.85 -33.05
C GLU A 296 -3.47 -36.86 -33.76
N THR A 297 -2.93 -37.64 -34.70
CA THR A 297 -3.71 -38.52 -35.56
C THR A 297 -3.31 -39.97 -35.34
N TYR A 298 -4.30 -40.83 -35.09
CA TYR A 298 -4.10 -42.26 -34.92
C TYR A 298 -4.88 -43.05 -35.96
N GLU A 299 -4.18 -43.97 -36.60
CA GLU A 299 -4.70 -44.79 -37.69
C GLU A 299 -4.63 -46.26 -37.30
N PHE A 300 -5.76 -46.96 -37.39
CA PHE A 300 -5.86 -48.37 -37.02
C PHE A 300 -6.83 -49.14 -37.93
N ILE A 301 -6.76 -50.47 -37.89
CA ILE A 301 -7.71 -51.38 -38.55
C ILE A 301 -8.61 -51.95 -37.47
N ALA A 302 -9.93 -51.83 -37.63
CA ALA A 302 -10.89 -52.25 -36.61
C ALA A 302 -10.95 -53.78 -36.48
N HIS A 303 -10.83 -54.27 -35.24
CA HIS A 303 -10.99 -55.69 -34.86
C HIS A 303 -11.99 -55.86 -33.72
N LEU A 304 -12.71 -56.99 -33.69
CA LEU A 304 -13.75 -57.29 -32.68
C LEU A 304 -13.28 -57.22 -31.22
N ASN A 305 -12.00 -57.52 -30.96
CA ASN A 305 -11.40 -57.56 -29.61
C ASN A 305 -10.32 -56.49 -29.42
N GLN A 306 -10.37 -55.39 -30.19
CA GLN A 306 -9.36 -54.33 -30.07
C GLN A 306 -9.56 -53.54 -28.76
N PRO A 307 -8.48 -53.21 -28.03
CA PRO A 307 -8.59 -52.36 -26.85
C PRO A 307 -9.05 -50.94 -27.22
N ALA A 308 -9.82 -50.30 -26.34
CA ALA A 308 -10.29 -48.93 -26.52
C ALA A 308 -9.16 -47.93 -26.28
N TYR A 309 -8.54 -47.45 -27.36
CA TYR A 309 -7.54 -46.37 -27.29
C TYR A 309 -8.20 -45.08 -26.80
N TYR A 310 -7.40 -44.24 -26.14
CA TYR A 310 -7.88 -42.94 -25.70
C TYR A 310 -6.96 -41.84 -26.18
N CYS A 311 -7.56 -40.73 -26.61
CA CYS A 311 -6.81 -39.51 -26.75
C CYS A 311 -6.75 -38.79 -25.40
N GLN A 312 -5.57 -38.30 -25.05
CA GLN A 312 -5.33 -37.47 -23.89
C GLN A 312 -4.79 -36.11 -24.30
N SER A 313 -5.26 -35.10 -23.59
CA SER A 313 -4.78 -33.73 -23.64
C SER A 313 -4.17 -33.41 -22.29
N GLN A 314 -2.90 -33.02 -22.25
CA GLN A 314 -2.15 -32.79 -21.02
C GLN A 314 -1.49 -31.41 -21.05
N ASN A 315 -1.54 -30.73 -19.91
CA ASN A 315 -0.74 -29.54 -19.63
C ASN A 315 -0.06 -29.69 -18.27
N ASN A 316 0.66 -28.66 -17.83
CA ASN A 316 1.33 -28.66 -16.52
C ASN A 316 0.36 -28.69 -15.32
N ILE A 317 -0.96 -28.51 -15.53
CA ILE A 317 -1.97 -28.45 -14.47
C ILE A 317 -2.68 -29.80 -14.32
N GLY A 318 -2.87 -30.53 -15.42
CA GLY A 318 -3.54 -31.81 -15.42
C GLY A 318 -3.79 -32.35 -16.83
N TRP A 319 -4.65 -33.36 -16.92
CA TRP A 319 -4.99 -34.01 -18.18
C TRP A 319 -6.48 -34.35 -18.28
N THR A 320 -6.98 -34.44 -19.50
CA THR A 320 -8.29 -35.02 -19.81
C THR A 320 -8.12 -36.10 -20.87
N SER A 321 -9.00 -37.09 -20.88
CA SER A 321 -8.99 -38.11 -21.92
C SER A 321 -10.38 -38.40 -22.47
N LYS A 322 -10.43 -38.85 -23.72
CA LYS A 322 -11.62 -39.40 -24.39
C LYS A 322 -11.27 -40.70 -25.07
N ARG A 323 -12.11 -41.71 -24.83
CA ARG A 323 -11.97 -43.06 -25.39
C ARG A 323 -12.64 -43.14 -26.77
N VAL A 324 -12.02 -43.90 -27.66
CA VAL A 324 -12.62 -44.42 -28.89
C VAL A 324 -12.95 -45.89 -28.63
N TYR A 325 -14.18 -46.27 -28.93
CA TYR A 325 -14.68 -47.64 -28.90
C TYR A 325 -14.89 -48.12 -30.33
#